data_AF-A0A8K0Y5W7-F1
#
_entry.id   AF-A0A8K0Y5W7-F1
#
_cell.length_a   1.000
_cell.length_b   1.000
_cell.length_c   1.000
_cell.angle_alpha   90.00
_cell.angle_beta   90.00
_cell.angle_gamma   90.00
#
_symmetry.space_group_name_H-M   'P 1'
#
loop_
_entity.id
_entity.type
_entity.pdbx_description
1 polymer ?
#
loop_
_entity_poly.entity_id
_entity_poly.type
_entity_poly.pdbx_seq_one_letter_code
_entity_poly.pdbx_strand_id
1 'polypeptide(L)'
;MLNVVRTQDSRSIGILSKQYVLDLTVYEVLNAIWKLSYREKKITQEQSSALLDSILLLMQRMNTVGINGLEKRMHELATKEGLTAYDSSYLTVAEKLDLVLVTDDRRT
;
A
#
# COMPACT_ATOMS: atom_id res chain seq x y z
N MET A 1 2.15 3.50 3.82
CA MET A 1 0.81 3.42 4.49
C MET A 1 0.88 2.85 5.92
N LEU A 2 1.39 1.63 6.14
CA LEU A 2 1.47 1.00 7.47
C LEU A 2 2.26 1.82 8.49
N ASN A 3 3.34 2.49 8.09
CA ASN A 3 4.08 3.37 9.00
C ASN A 3 3.27 4.60 9.43
N VAL A 4 2.45 5.17 8.55
CA VAL A 4 1.57 6.30 8.89
C VAL A 4 0.53 5.86 9.93
N VAL A 5 -0.08 4.69 9.75
CA VAL A 5 -1.02 4.10 10.72
C VAL A 5 -0.32 3.86 12.07
N ARG A 6 0.91 3.32 12.06
CA ARG A 6 1.66 3.02 13.28
C ARG A 6 2.14 4.26 14.04
N THR A 7 2.43 5.36 13.35
CA THR A 7 3.06 6.55 13.97
C THR A 7 2.07 7.66 14.31
N GLN A 8 0.91 7.70 13.67
CA GLN A 8 -0.02 8.83 13.77
C GLN A 8 -1.35 8.52 14.47
N ASP A 9 -1.57 7.26 14.90
CA ASP A 9 -2.77 6.83 15.63
C ASP A 9 -4.07 7.36 14.96
N SER A 10 -4.97 8.01 15.69
CA SER A 10 -6.24 8.57 15.20
C SER A 10 -6.08 9.63 14.09
N ARG A 11 -4.93 10.30 13.99
CA ARG A 11 -4.67 11.30 12.92
C ARG A 11 -4.42 10.67 11.56
N SER A 12 -4.05 9.39 11.52
CA SER A 12 -3.83 8.66 10.27
C SER A 12 -5.07 8.64 9.38
N ILE A 13 -6.27 8.61 9.98
CA ILE A 13 -7.54 8.66 9.26
C ILE A 13 -7.66 9.97 8.48
N GLY A 14 -7.39 11.12 9.12
CA GLY A 14 -7.49 12.42 8.46
C GLY A 14 -6.48 12.59 7.32
N ILE A 15 -5.26 12.09 7.52
CA ILE A 15 -4.17 12.19 6.53
C ILE A 15 -4.45 11.30 5.32
N LEU A 16 -4.91 10.06 5.54
CA LEU A 16 -5.05 9.05 4.50
C LEU A 16 -6.43 9.04 3.83
N SER A 17 -7.45 9.67 4.44
CA SER A 17 -8.77 9.78 3.81
C SER A 17 -8.68 10.48 2.45
N LYS A 18 -9.41 9.94 1.46
CA LYS A 18 -9.44 10.42 0.07
C LYS A 18 -8.09 10.34 -0.68
N GLN A 19 -7.03 9.81 -0.07
CA GLN A 19 -5.80 9.48 -0.78
C GLN A 19 -6.00 8.24 -1.64
N TYR A 20 -5.02 7.95 -2.51
CA TYR A 20 -5.08 6.85 -3.46
C TYR A 20 -4.22 5.67 -3.00
N VAL A 21 -4.73 4.46 -3.23
CA VAL A 21 -4.03 3.19 -3.06
C VAL A 21 -4.31 2.29 -4.25
N LEU A 22 -3.46 1.28 -4.45
CA LEU A 22 -3.75 0.24 -5.43
C LEU A 22 -4.58 -0.87 -4.80
N ASP A 23 -5.31 -1.62 -5.63
CA ASP A 23 -5.85 -2.92 -5.22
C ASP A 23 -4.75 -3.84 -4.67
N LEU A 24 -3.57 -3.78 -5.27
CA LEU A 24 -2.33 -4.42 -4.83
C LEU A 24 -1.99 -4.10 -3.36
N THR A 25 -2.25 -2.88 -2.89
CA THR A 25 -1.92 -2.44 -1.52
C THR A 25 -2.61 -3.31 -0.47
N VAL A 26 -3.79 -3.87 -0.78
CA VAL A 26 -4.49 -4.82 0.12
C VAL A 26 -3.64 -6.06 0.37
N TYR A 27 -3.07 -6.63 -0.69
CA TYR A 27 -2.23 -7.83 -0.60
C TYR A 27 -0.93 -7.56 0.16
N GLU A 28 -0.34 -6.38 -0.02
CA GLU A 28 0.86 -5.97 0.71
C GLU A 28 0.59 -5.80 2.21
N VAL A 29 -0.55 -5.19 2.57
CA VAL A 29 -0.99 -5.07 3.97
C VAL A 29 -1.22 -6.45 4.58
N LEU A 30 -1.95 -7.34 3.89
CA LEU A 30 -2.19 -8.70 4.37
C LEU A 30 -0.88 -9.46 4.60
N ASN A 31 0.05 -9.36 3.64
CA ASN A 31 1.37 -9.98 3.75
C ASN A 31 2.19 -9.42 4.91
N ALA A 32 2.15 -8.10 5.14
CA ALA A 32 2.84 -7.47 6.25
C ALA A 32 2.28 -7.91 7.61
N ILE A 33 0.96 -7.95 7.76
CA ILE A 33 0.31 -8.41 9.00
C ILE A 33 0.60 -9.89 9.25
N TRP A 34 0.52 -10.73 8.22
CA TRP A 34 0.89 -12.14 8.30
C TRP A 34 2.36 -12.33 8.72
N LYS A 35 3.29 -11.53 8.17
CA LYS A 35 4.69 -11.57 8.60
C LYS A 35 4.82 -11.23 10.08
N LEU A 36 4.13 -10.20 10.56
CA LEU A 36 4.18 -9.80 11.98
C LEU A 36 3.63 -10.88 12.92
N SER A 37 2.50 -11.51 12.59
CA SER A 37 1.86 -12.50 13.45
C SER A 37 2.48 -13.88 13.33
N TYR A 38 2.63 -14.40 12.10
CA TYR A 38 3.03 -15.77 11.86
C TYR A 38 4.54 -15.93 11.75
N ARG A 39 5.24 -15.08 10.99
CA ARG A 39 6.67 -15.24 10.73
C ARG A 39 7.53 -14.69 11.87
N GLU A 40 7.19 -13.52 12.39
CA GLU A 40 7.98 -12.79 13.38
C GLU A 40 7.47 -12.99 14.82
N LYS A 41 6.26 -13.54 15.00
CA LYS A 41 5.63 -13.80 16.31
C LYS A 41 5.56 -12.55 17.21
N LYS A 42 5.44 -11.37 16.61
CA LYS A 42 5.42 -10.08 17.33
C LYS A 42 4.05 -9.71 17.87
N ILE A 43 2.99 -10.24 17.27
CA ILE A 43 1.60 -10.01 17.66
C ILE A 43 0.84 -11.34 17.66
N THR A 44 -0.20 -11.46 18.48
CA THR A 44 -1.08 -12.63 18.48
C THR A 44 -1.99 -12.66 17.25
N GLN A 45 -2.65 -13.79 17.02
CA GLN A 45 -3.63 -13.90 15.95
C GLN A 45 -4.79 -12.92 16.13
N GLU A 46 -5.27 -12.74 17.36
CA GLU A 46 -6.35 -11.82 17.72
C GLU A 46 -5.93 -10.37 17.46
N GLN A 47 -4.71 -9.99 17.89
CA GLN A 47 -4.15 -8.67 17.60
C GLN A 47 -3.99 -8.42 16.10
N SER A 48 -3.59 -9.45 15.33
CA SER A 48 -3.46 -9.35 13.88
C SER A 48 -4.81 -9.14 13.18
N SER A 49 -5.87 -9.80 13.65
CA SER A 49 -7.23 -9.61 13.15
C SER A 49 -7.74 -8.19 13.44
N ALA A 50 -7.61 -7.73 14.68
CA ALA A 50 -8.04 -6.38 15.06
C ALA A 50 -7.29 -5.28 14.29
N LEU A 51 -5.99 -5.50 14.02
CA LEU A 51 -5.19 -4.59 13.21
C LEU A 51 -5.68 -4.57 11.76
N LEU A 52 -5.97 -5.73 11.18
CA LEU A 52 -6.48 -5.84 9.82
C LEU A 52 -7.82 -5.13 9.67
N ASP A 53 -8.77 -5.36 10.59
CA ASP A 53 -10.08 -4.72 10.58
C ASP A 53 -9.97 -3.19 10.58
N SER A 54 -9.06 -2.66 11.40
CA SER A 54 -8.80 -1.22 11.50
C SER A 54 -8.25 -0.64 10.19
N ILE A 55 -7.32 -1.36 9.53
CA ILE A 55 -6.74 -0.91 8.27
C ILE A 55 -7.77 -1.01 7.13
N LEU A 56 -8.58 -2.06 7.08
CA LEU A 56 -9.62 -2.20 6.06
C LEU A 56 -10.67 -1.09 6.17
N LEU A 57 -11.08 -0.72 7.39
CA LEU A 57 -11.98 0.41 7.62
C LEU A 57 -11.39 1.74 7.14
N LEU A 58 -10.07 1.90 7.25
CA LEU A 58 -9.37 3.05 6.71
C LEU A 58 -9.33 3.02 5.18
N MET A 59 -9.00 1.88 4.57
CA MET A 59 -8.96 1.72 3.11
C MET A 59 -10.31 1.98 2.45
N GLN A 60 -11.42 1.67 3.12
CA GLN A 60 -12.77 2.04 2.66
C GLN A 60 -12.98 3.55 2.48
N ARG A 61 -12.15 4.39 3.12
CA ARG A 61 -12.18 5.86 2.99
C ARG A 61 -11.17 6.39 1.96
N MET A 62 -10.42 5.50 1.31
CA MET A 62 -9.42 5.81 0.29
C MET A 62 -9.97 5.48 -1.11
N ASN A 63 -9.33 6.03 -2.13
CA ASN A 63 -9.61 5.70 -3.52
C ASN A 63 -8.74 4.50 -3.94
N THR A 64 -9.36 3.34 -4.18
CA THR A 64 -8.66 2.16 -4.69
C THR A 64 -8.64 2.19 -6.22
N VAL A 65 -7.43 2.06 -6.80
CA VAL A 65 -7.20 2.10 -8.25
C VAL A 65 -6.60 0.78 -8.71
N GLY A 66 -7.10 0.24 -9.81
CA GLY A 66 -6.52 -0.93 -10.48
C GLY A 66 -5.59 -0.54 -11.62
N ILE A 67 -4.81 -1.49 -12.10
CA ILE A 67 -3.80 -1.26 -13.15
C ILE A 67 -4.28 -1.56 -14.58
N ASN A 68 -5.57 -1.86 -14.76
CA ASN A 68 -6.12 -2.28 -16.07
C ASN A 68 -5.84 -1.22 -17.15
N GLY A 69 -5.16 -1.62 -18.21
CA GLY A 69 -4.74 -0.73 -19.32
C GLY A 69 -3.42 0.00 -19.08
N LEU A 70 -2.73 -0.23 -17.95
CA LEU A 70 -1.42 0.34 -17.62
C LEU A 70 -0.29 -0.71 -17.63
N GLU A 71 -0.60 -1.98 -17.88
CA GLU A 71 0.31 -3.12 -17.70
C GLU A 71 1.56 -3.00 -18.57
N LYS A 72 1.39 -2.57 -19.83
CA LYS A 72 2.51 -2.38 -20.75
C LYS A 72 3.43 -1.25 -20.29
N ARG A 73 2.86 -0.11 -19.89
CA ARG A 73 3.63 1.04 -19.37
C ARG A 73 4.36 0.66 -18.08
N MET A 74 3.69 -0.04 -17.18
CA MET A 74 4.25 -0.56 -15.93
C MET A 74 5.45 -1.50 -16.19
N HIS A 75 5.34 -2.38 -17.19
CA HIS A 75 6.43 -3.28 -17.59
C HIS A 75 7.61 -2.53 -18.21
N GLU A 76 7.34 -1.57 -19.11
CA GLU A 76 8.37 -0.71 -19.71
C GLU A 76 9.14 0.07 -18.63
N LEU A 77 8.42 0.67 -17.67
CA LEU A 77 9.01 1.41 -16.57
C LEU A 77 9.84 0.49 -15.66
N ALA A 78 9.30 -0.68 -15.28
CA ALA A 78 10.02 -1.67 -14.47
C ALA A 78 11.36 -2.07 -15.11
N THR A 79 11.34 -2.36 -16.40
CA THR A 79 12.53 -2.78 -17.15
C THR A 79 13.55 -1.66 -17.28
N LYS A 80 13.07 -0.44 -17.56
CA LYS A 80 13.94 0.74 -17.73
C LYS A 80 14.65 1.14 -16.44
N GLU A 81 13.93 1.10 -15.32
CA GLU A 81 14.41 1.60 -14.02
C GLU A 81 14.92 0.48 -13.10
N GLY A 82 14.85 -0.79 -13.51
CA GLY A 82 15.27 -1.94 -12.70
C GLY A 82 14.36 -2.20 -11.48
N LEU A 83 13.09 -1.84 -11.58
CA LEU A 83 12.10 -1.96 -10.51
C LEU A 83 11.32 -3.27 -10.60
N THR A 84 10.71 -3.67 -9.49
CA THR A 84 9.72 -4.76 -9.54
C THR A 84 8.42 -4.27 -10.19
N ALA A 85 7.60 -5.21 -10.67
CA ALA A 85 6.27 -4.88 -11.18
C ALA A 85 5.38 -4.22 -10.10
N TYR A 86 5.61 -4.53 -8.83
CA TYR A 86 4.90 -3.91 -7.71
C TYR A 86 5.29 -2.44 -7.58
N ASP A 87 6.58 -2.14 -7.53
CA ASP A 87 7.06 -0.75 -7.39
C ASP A 87 6.69 0.11 -8.60
N SER A 88 6.83 -0.44 -9.82
CA SER A 88 6.48 0.31 -11.03
C SER A 88 4.97 0.52 -11.18
N SER A 89 4.13 -0.31 -10.55
CA SER A 89 2.67 -0.12 -10.55
C SER A 89 2.27 1.17 -9.84
N TYR A 90 2.90 1.47 -8.70
CA TYR A 90 2.67 2.70 -7.94
C TYR A 90 3.11 3.94 -8.72
N LEU A 91 4.31 3.90 -9.31
CA LEU A 91 4.82 5.01 -10.12
C LEU A 91 3.96 5.26 -11.35
N THR A 92 3.54 4.19 -12.04
CA THR A 92 2.73 4.32 -13.26
C THR A 92 1.36 4.93 -12.96
N VAL A 93 0.72 4.53 -11.85
CA VAL A 93 -0.57 5.10 -11.45
C VAL A 93 -0.42 6.55 -10.97
N ALA A 94 0.65 6.85 -10.22
CA ALA A 94 0.95 8.21 -9.80
C ALA A 94 1.16 9.15 -11.01
N GLU A 95 1.95 8.72 -12.00
CA GLU A 95 2.16 9.45 -13.26
C GLU A 95 0.83 9.63 -14.02
N LYS A 96 0.02 8.57 -14.13
CA LYS A 96 -1.25 8.59 -14.87
C LYS A 96 -2.28 9.57 -14.28
N LEU A 97 -2.29 9.71 -12.96
CA LEU A 97 -3.26 10.52 -12.22
C LEU A 97 -2.71 11.88 -11.79
N ASP A 98 -1.47 12.22 -12.18
CA ASP A 98 -0.76 13.43 -11.76
C ASP A 98 -0.70 13.58 -10.22
N LEU A 99 -0.31 12.50 -9.54
CA LEU A 99 -0.23 12.40 -8.09
C LEU A 99 1.22 12.30 -7.60
N VAL A 100 1.45 12.72 -6.35
CA VAL A 100 2.72 12.49 -5.65
C VAL A 100 2.68 11.12 -4.97
N LEU A 101 3.64 10.26 -5.29
CA LEU A 101 3.80 8.97 -4.62
C LEU A 101 4.39 9.16 -3.21
N VAL A 102 3.72 8.60 -2.20
CA VAL A 102 4.22 8.54 -0.82
C VAL A 102 4.57 7.10 -0.49
N THR A 103 5.87 6.81 -0.39
CA THR A 103 6.41 5.47 -0.10
C THR A 103 7.44 5.50 1.04
N ASP A 104 7.53 4.39 1.78
CA ASP A 104 8.57 4.15 2.78
C ASP A 104 9.82 3.48 2.16
N ASP A 105 9.72 2.99 0.92
CA ASP A 105 10.86 2.46 0.18
C ASP A 105 11.74 3.60 -0.32
N ARG A 106 13.05 3.46 -0.16
CA ARG A 106 14.04 4.45 -0.64
C ARG A 106 14.47 4.19 -2.08
N ARG A 107 14.10 3.05 -2.65
CA ARG A 107 14.41 2.66 -4.04
C ARG A 107 13.41 3.21 -5.05
N THR A 108 12.27 3.70 -4.58
CA THR A 108 11.15 4.20 -5.39
C THR A 108 10.87 5.65 -5.08
#